data_AF-A0A3G2G857-F1
#
_entry.id   AF-A0A3G2G857-F1
#
_cell.length_a   1.000
_cell.length_b   1.000
_cell.length_c   1.000
_cell.angle_alpha   90.00
_cell.angle_beta   90.00
_cell.angle_gamma   90.00
#
_symmetry.space_group_name_H-M   'P 1'
#
loop_
_entity.id
_entity.type
_entity.pdbx_description
1 polymer ?
#
loop_
_entity_poly.entity_id
_entity_poly.type
_entity_poly.pdbx_seq_one_letter_code
_entity_poly.pdbx_strand_id
1 'polypeptide(L)'
;MIKKIFAFFALVLIGFYFYFGFQGFNLMKIWNSFYQSDFYINYEGGFVRRGLEGQIIYELSKIISVNAVWIQKTYNLLFFLIFAALVCYFMLRYRPPFFVIFSTSVLLLFVFYLGRGIRKDHILLVFFFLSCFEIVKRKNKTVAFITVNLLFIIASLTHELYFIVSFFPIVLLLKNFIFEKNQLSEYFKSVLFLLPSILIFLIIFFFGLGNSDQQIAILASWKQIGVENILFNSGIFDRSLYIWELGFTQNQYISFLIAIMLHFVFMIIMISNDLKNRKLKINFYILMGLQYSVLLLLSIVAKDFSRWIFLCNFTTLIPIYILKKKSTYQSSESESSFLFFKKMYWIPYILFFINTMPHSGWSFNDYVVYNPVNLVYKIITEKPIF
;
A
#
# COMPACT_ATOMS: atom_id res chain seq x y z
N MET A 1 -33.06 9.63 1.68
CA MET A 1 -32.85 9.96 3.11
C MET A 1 -31.74 9.12 3.74
N ILE A 2 -31.87 7.78 3.77
CA ILE A 2 -30.91 6.84 4.40
C ILE A 2 -29.44 7.03 3.96
N LYS A 3 -29.14 7.17 2.67
CA LYS A 3 -27.77 7.42 2.18
C LYS A 3 -27.14 8.68 2.75
N LYS A 4 -27.92 9.76 2.92
CA LYS A 4 -27.44 11.03 3.47
C LYS A 4 -27.15 10.91 4.96
N ILE A 5 -27.95 10.14 5.69
CA ILE A 5 -27.75 9.84 7.12
C ILE A 5 -26.45 9.06 7.31
N PHE A 6 -26.23 7.98 6.56
CA PHE A 6 -24.99 7.21 6.67
C PHE A 6 -23.76 7.98 6.21
N ALA A 7 -23.88 8.78 5.15
CA ALA A 7 -22.83 9.71 4.72
C ALA A 7 -22.44 10.70 5.83
N PHE A 8 -23.44 11.25 6.54
CA PHE A 8 -23.22 12.14 7.67
C PHE A 8 -22.48 11.42 8.81
N PHE A 9 -22.93 10.23 9.23
CA PHE A 9 -22.24 9.48 10.28
C PHE A 9 -20.82 9.07 9.87
N ALA A 10 -20.59 8.68 8.62
CA ALA A 10 -19.25 8.39 8.13
C ALA A 10 -18.36 9.63 8.13
N LEU A 11 -18.88 10.81 7.76
CA LEU A 11 -18.14 12.08 7.87
C LEU A 11 -17.83 12.46 9.31
N VAL A 12 -18.79 12.29 10.23
CA VAL A 12 -18.57 12.51 11.66
C VAL A 12 -17.50 11.57 12.19
N LEU A 13 -17.54 10.29 11.81
CA LEU A 13 -16.55 9.29 12.23
C LEU A 13 -15.16 9.58 11.65
N ILE A 14 -15.07 9.97 10.37
CA ILE A 14 -13.82 10.43 9.76
C ILE A 14 -13.32 11.66 10.54
N GLY A 15 -14.17 12.65 10.79
CA GLY A 15 -13.82 13.84 11.57
C GLY A 15 -13.32 13.49 12.98
N PHE A 16 -13.96 12.53 13.64
CA PHE A 16 -13.55 11.98 14.94
C PHE A 16 -12.16 11.33 14.84
N TYR A 17 -11.92 10.47 13.86
CA TYR A 17 -10.61 9.83 13.70
C TYR A 17 -9.50 10.80 13.33
N PHE A 18 -9.79 11.80 12.50
CA PHE A 18 -8.87 12.90 12.26
C PHE A 18 -8.61 13.64 13.57
N TYR A 19 -9.65 14.02 14.32
CA TYR A 19 -9.49 14.70 15.60
C TYR A 19 -8.64 13.89 16.59
N PHE A 20 -8.91 12.60 16.81
CA PHE A 20 -8.14 11.76 17.73
C PHE A 20 -6.73 11.45 17.21
N GLY A 21 -6.58 11.22 15.90
CA GLY A 21 -5.27 11.09 15.26
C GLY A 21 -4.42 12.35 15.39
N PHE A 22 -5.07 13.52 15.45
CA PHE A 22 -4.45 14.83 15.59
C PHE A 22 -4.52 15.44 17.01
N GLN A 23 -5.14 14.77 17.99
CA GLN A 23 -5.30 15.30 19.35
C GLN A 23 -3.95 15.44 20.09
N GLY A 24 -2.88 14.92 19.49
CA GLY A 24 -1.48 15.14 19.87
C GLY A 24 -0.65 15.83 18.78
N PHE A 25 -1.23 16.74 17.97
CA PHE A 25 -0.53 17.47 16.90
C PHE A 25 0.61 18.31 17.46
N ASN A 26 1.74 17.67 17.61
CA ASN A 26 2.99 18.25 18.03
C ASN A 26 3.94 18.11 16.83
N LEU A 27 4.33 19.25 16.25
CA LEU A 27 5.22 19.29 15.09
C LEU A 27 6.53 18.54 15.35
N MET A 28 7.03 18.55 16.58
CA MET A 28 8.21 17.78 16.97
C MET A 28 7.95 16.27 16.94
N LYS A 29 6.79 15.80 17.40
CA LYS A 29 6.41 14.38 17.31
C LYS A 29 6.27 13.93 15.86
N ILE A 30 5.67 14.75 15.01
CA ILE A 30 5.55 14.49 13.57
C ILE A 30 6.94 14.48 12.92
N TRP A 31 7.78 15.46 13.22
CA TRP A 31 9.16 15.50 12.72
C TRP A 31 9.95 14.27 13.13
N ASN A 32 9.74 13.77 14.34
CA ASN A 32 10.36 12.54 14.82
C ASN A 32 9.78 11.29 14.18
N SER A 33 8.51 11.29 13.78
CA SER A 33 7.89 10.14 13.09
C SER A 33 8.42 9.93 11.67
N PHE A 34 9.08 10.93 11.07
CA PHE A 34 9.78 10.76 9.79
C PHE A 34 11.09 9.98 9.92
N TYR A 35 11.63 9.75 11.12
CA TYR A 35 12.80 8.90 11.31
C TYR A 35 12.42 7.43 11.22
N GLN A 36 13.17 6.65 10.43
CA GLN A 36 13.00 5.21 10.34
C GLN A 36 14.33 4.51 10.02
N SER A 37 14.67 3.46 10.77
CA SER A 37 15.95 2.76 10.63
C SER A 37 16.13 2.08 9.27
N ASP A 38 15.04 1.68 8.61
CA ASP A 38 15.08 1.04 7.28
C ASP A 38 15.67 1.95 6.17
N PHE A 39 15.81 3.25 6.40
CA PHE A 39 16.51 4.17 5.48
C PHE A 39 18.03 4.05 5.54
N TYR A 40 18.59 3.43 6.58
CA TYR A 40 20.03 3.32 6.78
C TYR A 40 20.59 2.00 6.26
N ILE A 41 19.83 1.24 5.47
CA ILE A 41 20.38 0.12 4.70
C ILE A 41 21.08 0.73 3.48
N ASN A 42 22.39 0.53 3.34
CA ASN A 42 23.20 1.05 2.22
C ASN A 42 24.04 -0.09 1.60
N TYR A 43 24.95 0.24 0.67
CA TYR A 43 25.76 -0.73 -0.07
C TYR A 43 27.22 -0.82 0.39
N GLU A 44 27.57 -0.21 1.53
CA GLU A 44 28.95 -0.23 2.05
C GLU A 44 29.39 -1.64 2.49
N GLY A 45 28.44 -2.51 2.85
CA GLY A 45 28.65 -3.94 3.07
C GLY A 45 28.51 -4.81 1.81
N GLY A 46 28.41 -4.22 0.62
CA GLY A 46 28.04 -4.91 -0.61
C GLY A 46 26.54 -4.84 -0.91
N PHE A 47 26.10 -5.54 -1.96
CA PHE A 47 24.73 -5.44 -2.43
C PHE A 47 23.74 -6.09 -1.45
N VAL A 48 22.73 -5.31 -1.03
CA VAL A 48 21.60 -5.77 -0.19
C VAL A 48 20.29 -5.14 -0.69
N ARG A 49 19.18 -5.87 -0.63
CA ARG A 49 17.85 -5.33 -0.94
C ARG A 49 17.55 -4.11 -0.07
N ARG A 50 16.79 -3.14 -0.61
CA ARG A 50 16.43 -1.86 0.06
C ARG A 50 17.58 -0.86 0.25
N GLY A 51 18.77 -1.15 -0.28
CA GLY A 51 19.99 -0.36 -0.06
C GLY A 51 20.09 0.97 -0.79
N LEU A 52 19.29 1.19 -1.86
CA LEU A 52 19.48 2.34 -2.75
C LEU A 52 19.28 3.68 -2.04
N GLU A 53 18.23 3.81 -1.23
CA GLU A 53 17.95 5.07 -0.54
C GLU A 53 19.00 5.38 0.54
N GLY A 54 19.45 4.36 1.27
CA GLY A 54 20.49 4.58 2.27
C GLY A 54 21.82 4.93 1.65
N GLN A 55 22.16 4.37 0.47
CA GLN A 55 23.34 4.82 -0.27
C GLN A 55 23.22 6.29 -0.68
N ILE A 56 22.05 6.70 -1.22
CA ILE A 56 21.83 8.11 -1.59
C ILE A 56 21.98 9.02 -0.37
N ILE A 57 21.37 8.67 0.77
CA ILE A 57 21.46 9.45 2.00
C ILE A 57 22.90 9.50 2.52
N TYR A 58 23.62 8.38 2.47
CA TYR A 58 25.00 8.25 2.91
C TYR A 58 25.94 9.15 2.08
N GLU A 59 25.87 9.06 0.76
CA GLU A 59 26.70 9.90 -0.13
C GLU A 59 26.37 11.38 0.01
N LEU A 60 25.09 11.74 0.10
CA LEU A 60 24.69 13.14 0.33
C LEU A 60 25.20 13.65 1.68
N SER A 61 25.19 12.83 2.72
CA SER A 61 25.72 13.21 4.03
C SER A 61 27.22 13.50 3.97
N LYS A 62 27.99 12.68 3.25
CA LYS A 62 29.43 12.88 3.05
C LYS A 62 29.74 14.13 2.24
N ILE A 63 29.03 14.36 1.13
CA ILE A 63 29.30 15.49 0.22
C ILE A 63 28.93 16.82 0.87
N ILE A 64 27.77 16.89 1.54
CA ILE A 64 27.23 18.16 2.07
C ILE A 64 27.69 18.38 3.53
N SER A 65 28.30 17.38 4.17
CA SER A 65 28.67 17.41 5.60
C SER A 65 27.47 17.73 6.52
N VAL A 66 26.27 17.35 6.09
CA VAL A 66 25.03 17.50 6.86
C VAL A 66 24.70 16.17 7.53
N ASN A 67 24.18 16.25 8.76
CA ASN A 67 23.75 15.09 9.52
C ASN A 67 22.71 14.25 8.73
N ALA A 68 23.02 12.97 8.52
CA ALA A 68 22.21 12.06 7.72
C ALA A 68 20.76 11.91 8.22
N VAL A 69 20.51 12.08 9.52
CA VAL A 69 19.15 12.04 10.10
C VAL A 69 18.30 13.18 9.54
N TRP A 70 18.87 14.38 9.39
CA TRP A 70 18.18 15.52 8.81
C TRP A 70 17.90 15.30 7.32
N ILE A 71 18.86 14.74 6.57
CA ILE A 71 18.69 14.40 5.16
C ILE A 71 17.56 13.38 5.00
N GLN A 72 17.59 12.30 5.80
CA GLN A 72 16.59 11.24 5.78
C GLN A 72 15.18 11.76 6.08
N LYS A 73 15.02 12.54 7.16
CA LYS A 73 13.72 13.12 7.53
C LYS A 73 13.20 14.08 6.46
N THR A 74 14.08 14.91 5.89
CA THR A 74 13.72 15.85 4.81
C THR A 74 13.31 15.10 3.55
N TYR A 75 14.06 14.08 3.14
CA TYR A 75 13.72 13.20 2.03
C TYR A 75 12.33 12.57 2.22
N ASN A 76 12.09 12.01 3.41
CA ASN A 76 10.83 11.37 3.76
C ASN A 76 9.64 12.37 3.75
N LEU A 77 9.84 13.58 4.29
CA LEU A 77 8.85 14.66 4.25
C LEU A 77 8.54 15.10 2.81
N LEU A 78 9.55 15.28 1.96
CA LEU A 78 9.35 15.69 0.57
C LEU A 78 8.52 14.67 -0.22
N PHE A 79 8.85 13.38 -0.11
CA PHE A 79 8.06 12.33 -0.75
C PHE A 79 6.64 12.24 -0.19
N PHE A 80 6.46 12.47 1.11
CA PHE A 80 5.13 12.52 1.72
C PHE A 80 4.29 13.69 1.16
N LEU A 81 4.87 14.87 1.00
CA LEU A 81 4.17 16.02 0.39
C LEU A 81 3.82 15.77 -1.08
N ILE A 82 4.73 15.17 -1.85
CA ILE A 82 4.47 14.77 -3.23
C ILE A 82 3.34 13.74 -3.28
N PHE A 83 3.38 12.73 -2.42
CA PHE A 83 2.31 11.74 -2.29
C PHE A 83 0.96 12.41 -2.01
N ALA A 84 0.89 13.29 -1.02
CA ALA A 84 -0.34 14.02 -0.69
C ALA A 84 -0.87 14.83 -1.88
N ALA A 85 0.00 15.54 -2.60
CA ALA A 85 -0.36 16.28 -3.81
C ALA A 85 -0.91 15.35 -4.92
N LEU A 86 -0.29 14.17 -5.11
CA LEU A 86 -0.74 13.17 -6.08
C LEU A 86 -2.10 12.56 -5.71
N VAL A 87 -2.34 12.28 -4.42
CA VAL A 87 -3.65 11.83 -3.93
C VAL A 87 -4.71 12.89 -4.16
N CYS A 88 -4.43 14.16 -3.82
CA CYS A 88 -5.33 15.28 -4.10
C CYS A 88 -5.63 15.40 -5.60
N TYR A 89 -4.61 15.33 -6.46
CA TYR A 89 -4.78 15.32 -7.90
C TYR A 89 -5.66 14.14 -8.35
N PHE A 90 -5.41 12.93 -7.85
CA PHE A 90 -6.20 11.74 -8.18
C PHE A 90 -7.67 11.91 -7.80
N MET A 91 -7.94 12.43 -6.60
CA MET A 91 -9.29 12.71 -6.12
C MET A 91 -10.01 13.75 -6.98
N LEU A 92 -9.36 14.88 -7.26
CA LEU A 92 -9.94 15.97 -8.04
C LEU A 92 -10.17 15.56 -9.50
N ARG A 93 -9.19 14.88 -10.10
CA ARG A 93 -9.23 14.46 -11.50
C ARG A 93 -10.19 13.30 -11.70
N TYR A 94 -10.06 12.21 -10.96
CA TYR A 94 -10.77 10.96 -11.26
C TYR A 94 -12.02 10.73 -10.42
N ARG A 95 -12.23 11.51 -9.35
CA ARG A 95 -13.42 11.51 -8.49
C ARG A 95 -13.84 10.10 -8.04
N PRO A 96 -12.93 9.31 -7.43
CA PRO A 96 -13.33 8.10 -6.71
C PRO A 96 -14.30 8.44 -5.57
N PRO A 97 -15.17 7.49 -5.16
CA PRO A 97 -16.05 7.66 -4.03
C PRO A 97 -15.26 8.05 -2.78
N PHE A 98 -15.57 9.24 -2.27
CA PHE A 98 -14.90 9.82 -1.10
C PHE A 98 -14.87 8.83 0.09
N PHE A 99 -16.01 8.17 0.37
CA PHE A 99 -16.13 7.20 1.45
C PHE A 99 -15.19 5.99 1.33
N VAL A 100 -14.86 5.56 0.11
CA VAL A 100 -13.92 4.45 -0.07
C VAL A 100 -12.50 4.91 0.20
N ILE A 101 -12.13 6.07 -0.34
CA ILE A 101 -10.80 6.67 -0.17
C ILE A 101 -10.48 6.92 1.30
N PHE A 102 -11.44 7.43 2.08
CA PHE A 102 -11.29 7.68 3.52
C PHE A 102 -11.83 6.56 4.41
N SER A 103 -11.85 5.32 3.91
CA SER A 103 -12.07 4.14 4.74
C SER A 103 -10.76 3.58 5.29
N THR A 104 -10.83 2.73 6.32
CA THR A 104 -9.69 1.93 6.79
C THR A 104 -9.22 0.88 5.80
N SER A 105 -10.00 0.59 4.75
CA SER A 105 -9.51 -0.21 3.64
C SER A 105 -8.49 0.56 2.79
N VAL A 106 -8.43 1.89 2.92
CA VAL A 106 -7.59 2.76 2.08
C VAL A 106 -6.84 3.79 2.97
N LEU A 107 -7.09 5.11 2.86
CA LEU A 107 -6.22 6.13 3.45
C LEU A 107 -6.37 6.28 4.97
N LEU A 108 -7.52 5.95 5.56
CA LEU A 108 -7.71 6.17 6.99
C LEU A 108 -6.77 5.30 7.83
N LEU A 109 -6.49 4.09 7.35
CA LEU A 109 -5.50 3.20 7.95
C LEU A 109 -4.09 3.79 7.86
N PHE A 110 -3.77 4.43 6.73
CA PHE A 110 -2.53 5.17 6.56
C PHE A 110 -2.40 6.35 7.55
N VAL A 111 -3.49 7.09 7.79
CA VAL A 111 -3.53 8.17 8.79
C VAL A 111 -3.26 7.64 10.20
N PHE A 112 -3.84 6.51 10.58
CA PHE A 112 -3.54 5.88 11.88
C PHE A 112 -2.07 5.47 12.03
N TYR A 113 -1.36 5.21 10.94
CA TYR A 113 0.07 4.91 11.00
C TYR A 113 0.97 6.13 11.19
N LEU A 114 0.51 7.35 10.89
CA LEU A 114 1.32 8.56 11.06
C LEU A 114 1.85 8.69 12.50
N GLY A 115 1.05 8.29 13.49
CA GLY A 115 1.42 8.30 14.91
C GLY A 115 2.45 7.24 15.32
N ARG A 116 2.76 6.28 14.45
CA ARG A 116 3.70 5.17 14.69
C ARG A 116 4.96 5.21 13.82
N GLY A 117 5.11 6.26 13.01
CA GLY A 117 6.23 6.41 12.10
C GLY A 117 5.79 6.37 10.64
N ILE A 118 6.21 7.38 9.87
CA ILE A 118 5.96 7.49 8.44
C ILE A 118 6.98 6.63 7.72
N ARG A 119 6.58 5.39 7.41
CA ARG A 119 7.38 4.43 6.63
C ARG A 119 7.41 4.78 5.14
N LYS A 120 8.23 4.04 4.39
CA LYS A 120 8.47 4.16 2.95
C LYS A 120 7.26 3.93 2.04
N ASP A 121 6.08 3.60 2.57
CA ASP A 121 4.89 3.24 1.78
C ASP A 121 4.47 4.34 0.79
N HIS A 122 4.52 5.60 1.22
CA HIS A 122 4.17 6.73 0.36
C HIS A 122 5.19 6.94 -0.78
N ILE A 123 6.47 6.61 -0.57
CA ILE A 123 7.49 6.62 -1.63
C ILE A 123 7.13 5.60 -2.71
N LEU A 124 6.73 4.39 -2.31
CA LEU A 124 6.29 3.35 -3.24
C LEU A 124 5.07 3.80 -4.05
N LEU A 125 4.12 4.49 -3.40
CA LEU A 125 2.94 5.05 -4.06
C LEU A 125 3.28 6.21 -5.00
N VAL A 126 4.29 7.02 -4.70
CA VAL A 126 4.81 8.04 -5.64
C VAL A 126 5.33 7.36 -6.91
N PHE A 127 6.19 6.34 -6.79
CA PHE A 127 6.67 5.57 -7.94
C PHE A 127 5.53 4.91 -8.73
N PHE A 128 4.49 4.44 -8.03
CA PHE A 128 3.33 3.84 -8.65
C PHE A 128 2.52 4.86 -9.48
N PHE A 129 2.28 6.05 -8.93
CA PHE A 129 1.64 7.14 -9.65
C PHE A 129 2.45 7.58 -10.87
N LEU A 130 3.77 7.71 -10.73
CA LEU A 130 4.66 8.06 -11.85
C LEU A 130 4.57 7.01 -12.96
N SER A 131 4.59 5.72 -12.61
CA SER A 131 4.43 4.62 -13.57
C SER A 131 3.07 4.68 -14.27
N CYS A 132 1.99 4.94 -13.53
CA CYS A 132 0.66 5.11 -14.11
C CYS A 132 0.61 6.30 -15.07
N PHE A 133 1.18 7.45 -14.71
CA PHE A 133 1.18 8.64 -15.56
C PHE A 133 1.98 8.46 -16.83
N GLU A 134 3.12 7.79 -16.74
CA GLU A 134 3.95 7.50 -17.89
C GLU A 134 3.20 6.62 -18.90
N ILE A 135 2.52 5.57 -18.42
CA ILE A 135 1.69 4.69 -19.28
C ILE A 135 0.52 5.45 -19.90
N VAL A 136 -0.14 6.35 -19.15
CA VAL A 136 -1.32 7.07 -19.63
C VAL A 136 -0.95 8.19 -20.61
N LYS A 137 0.16 8.90 -20.38
CA LYS A 137 0.54 10.07 -21.20
C LYS A 137 1.33 9.70 -22.45
N ARG A 138 2.15 8.65 -22.42
CA ARG A 138 3.08 8.37 -23.52
C ARG A 138 2.42 7.53 -24.62
N LYS A 139 2.47 8.06 -25.84
CA LYS A 139 2.16 7.29 -27.06
C LYS A 139 3.36 6.49 -27.58
N ASN A 140 4.59 6.92 -27.28
CA ASN A 140 5.81 6.23 -27.70
C ASN A 140 6.06 5.03 -26.77
N LYS A 141 5.91 3.83 -27.32
CA LYS A 141 6.05 2.56 -26.60
C LYS A 141 7.47 2.33 -26.08
N THR A 142 8.49 2.74 -26.83
CA THR A 142 9.90 2.56 -26.45
C THR A 142 10.26 3.43 -25.25
N VAL A 143 9.83 4.70 -25.25
CA VAL A 143 10.06 5.59 -24.11
C VAL A 143 9.35 5.03 -22.88
N ALA A 144 8.06 4.68 -23.00
CA ALA A 144 7.31 4.07 -21.90
C ALA A 144 7.94 2.77 -21.40
N PHE A 145 8.54 1.96 -22.29
CA PHE A 145 9.24 0.72 -21.93
C PHE A 145 10.44 1.01 -21.04
N ILE A 146 11.29 1.94 -21.46
CA ILE A 146 12.50 2.32 -20.73
C ILE A 146 12.10 2.93 -19.38
N THR A 147 11.23 3.93 -19.38
CA THR A 147 10.89 4.69 -18.17
C THR A 147 10.12 3.86 -17.15
N VAL A 148 9.13 3.05 -17.56
CA VAL A 148 8.38 2.19 -16.62
C VAL A 148 9.30 1.12 -16.04
N ASN A 149 10.19 0.50 -16.83
CA ASN A 149 11.12 -0.48 -16.28
C ASN A 149 12.14 0.16 -15.32
N LEU A 150 12.66 1.35 -15.66
CA LEU A 150 13.56 2.08 -14.75
C LEU A 150 12.87 2.44 -13.43
N LEU A 151 11.62 2.93 -13.48
CA LEU A 151 10.85 3.22 -12.27
C LEU A 151 10.63 1.96 -11.43
N PHE A 152 10.30 0.84 -12.07
CA PHE A 152 10.13 -0.45 -11.38
C PHE A 152 11.42 -0.94 -10.73
N ILE A 153 12.55 -0.83 -11.42
CA ILE A 153 13.85 -1.23 -10.89
C ILE A 153 14.24 -0.36 -9.70
N ILE A 154 14.18 0.96 -9.84
CA ILE A 154 14.51 1.91 -8.77
C ILE A 154 13.61 1.67 -7.56
N ALA A 155 12.30 1.57 -7.77
CA ALA A 155 11.35 1.36 -6.68
C ALA A 155 11.53 -0.01 -6.00
N SER A 156 11.95 -1.06 -6.75
CA SER A 156 12.27 -2.38 -6.18
C SER A 156 13.56 -2.37 -5.36
N LEU A 157 14.55 -1.58 -5.78
CA LEU A 157 15.79 -1.37 -5.03
C LEU A 157 15.56 -0.52 -3.77
N THR A 158 14.57 0.36 -3.77
CA THR A 158 14.07 1.06 -2.58
C THR A 158 13.33 0.11 -1.64
N HIS A 159 12.36 -0.64 -2.17
CA HIS A 159 11.61 -1.64 -1.43
C HIS A 159 10.94 -2.64 -2.38
N GLU A 160 11.28 -3.92 -2.26
CA GLU A 160 10.85 -4.99 -3.17
C GLU A 160 9.33 -5.20 -3.19
N LEU A 161 8.65 -4.89 -2.08
CA LEU A 161 7.18 -4.83 -1.97
C LEU A 161 6.53 -4.02 -3.10
N TYR A 162 7.17 -2.95 -3.61
CA TYR A 162 6.66 -2.17 -4.73
C TYR A 162 6.31 -3.06 -5.91
N PHE A 163 7.23 -3.93 -6.31
CA PHE A 163 7.05 -4.82 -7.45
C PHE A 163 5.84 -5.73 -7.23
N ILE A 164 5.77 -6.34 -6.05
CA ILE A 164 4.74 -7.30 -5.66
C ILE A 164 3.34 -6.69 -5.73
N VAL A 165 3.14 -5.49 -5.17
CA VAL A 165 1.81 -4.85 -5.14
C VAL A 165 1.46 -4.13 -6.45
N SER A 166 2.46 -3.65 -7.21
CA SER A 166 2.22 -2.85 -8.41
C SER A 166 2.12 -3.65 -9.71
N PHE A 167 2.59 -4.90 -9.71
CA PHE A 167 2.71 -5.72 -10.93
C PHE A 167 1.38 -5.86 -11.69
N PHE A 168 0.35 -6.45 -11.06
CA PHE A 168 -0.94 -6.67 -11.73
C PHE A 168 -1.67 -5.37 -12.15
N PRO A 169 -1.72 -4.31 -11.32
CA PRO A 169 -2.25 -3.00 -11.71
C PRO A 169 -1.59 -2.42 -12.96
N ILE A 170 -0.26 -2.51 -13.05
CA ILE A 170 0.51 -1.95 -14.16
C ILE A 170 0.35 -2.81 -15.43
N VAL A 171 0.34 -4.15 -15.30
CA VAL A 171 0.00 -5.04 -16.42
C VAL A 171 -1.37 -4.70 -17.00
N LEU A 172 -2.37 -4.42 -16.15
CA LEU A 172 -3.69 -4.00 -16.60
C LEU A 172 -3.64 -2.66 -17.37
N LEU A 173 -2.88 -1.67 -16.88
CA LEU A 173 -2.75 -0.38 -17.57
C LEU A 173 -2.00 -0.49 -18.90
N LEU A 174 -0.88 -1.22 -18.95
CA LEU A 174 -0.12 -1.47 -20.18
C LEU A 174 -1.00 -2.11 -21.25
N LYS A 175 -1.75 -3.16 -20.87
CA LYS A 175 -2.70 -3.82 -21.77
C LYS A 175 -3.72 -2.85 -22.35
N ASN A 176 -4.23 -1.93 -21.54
CA ASN A 176 -5.30 -1.02 -21.96
C ASN A 176 -4.79 0.25 -22.67
N PHE A 177 -3.58 0.76 -22.44
CA PHE A 177 -3.09 2.03 -23.01
C PHE A 177 -1.98 1.86 -24.06
N ILE A 178 -1.17 0.81 -23.99
CA ILE A 178 -0.04 0.60 -24.92
C ILE A 178 -0.39 -0.41 -26.02
N PHE A 179 -1.12 -1.46 -25.65
CA PHE A 179 -1.47 -2.55 -26.56
C PHE A 179 -2.90 -2.42 -27.14
N GLU A 180 -3.82 -1.87 -26.35
CA GLU A 180 -5.18 -1.43 -26.73
C GLU A 180 -6.12 -2.49 -27.35
N LYS A 181 -5.72 -3.77 -27.41
CA LYS A 181 -6.57 -4.87 -27.91
C LYS A 181 -7.19 -5.67 -26.77
N ASN A 182 -8.36 -6.26 -27.02
CA ASN A 182 -9.12 -7.06 -26.03
C ASN A 182 -8.76 -8.55 -26.03
N GLN A 183 -7.54 -8.90 -26.39
CA GLN A 183 -7.09 -10.29 -26.47
C GLN A 183 -6.28 -10.66 -25.23
N LEU A 184 -6.35 -11.93 -24.83
CA LEU A 184 -5.58 -12.48 -23.71
C LEU A 184 -4.07 -12.31 -23.94
N SER A 185 -3.63 -12.45 -25.19
CA SER A 185 -2.24 -12.27 -25.64
C SER A 185 -1.65 -10.91 -25.25
N GLU A 186 -2.46 -9.86 -25.08
CA GLU A 186 -1.97 -8.54 -24.69
C GLU A 186 -1.59 -8.44 -23.21
N TYR A 187 -2.18 -9.29 -22.35
CA TYR A 187 -1.69 -9.43 -20.97
C TYR A 187 -0.29 -10.05 -20.97
N PHE A 188 -0.08 -11.09 -21.78
CA PHE A 188 1.24 -11.71 -21.93
C PHE A 188 2.28 -10.73 -22.47
N LYS A 189 1.94 -9.93 -23.50
CA LYS A 189 2.84 -8.87 -23.98
C LYS A 189 3.13 -7.81 -22.92
N SER A 190 2.16 -7.47 -22.07
CA SER A 190 2.35 -6.54 -20.95
C SER A 190 3.28 -7.11 -19.88
N VAL A 191 3.25 -8.42 -19.64
CA VAL A 191 4.21 -9.11 -18.77
C VAL A 191 5.60 -9.11 -19.42
N LEU A 192 5.71 -9.46 -20.70
CA LEU A 192 6.98 -9.41 -21.43
C LEU A 192 7.57 -7.99 -21.48
N PHE A 193 6.74 -6.97 -21.54
CA PHE A 193 7.16 -5.57 -21.48
C PHE A 193 7.86 -5.23 -20.14
N LEU A 194 7.51 -5.91 -19.06
CA LEU A 194 8.13 -5.76 -17.74
C LEU A 194 9.27 -6.76 -17.49
N LEU A 195 9.66 -7.56 -18.48
CA LEU A 195 10.66 -8.61 -18.31
C LEU A 195 11.98 -8.10 -17.71
N PRO A 196 12.56 -6.95 -18.12
CA PRO A 196 13.77 -6.43 -17.46
C PRO A 196 13.58 -6.20 -15.96
N SER A 197 12.45 -5.59 -15.57
CA SER A 197 12.12 -5.35 -14.16
C SER A 197 11.87 -6.65 -13.40
N ILE A 198 11.22 -7.63 -14.03
CA ILE A 198 11.01 -8.98 -13.45
C ILE A 198 12.36 -9.61 -13.13
N LEU A 199 13.30 -9.61 -14.08
CA LEU A 199 14.62 -10.22 -13.88
C LEU A 199 15.37 -9.55 -12.73
N ILE A 200 15.39 -8.22 -12.68
CA ILE A 200 16.04 -7.47 -11.59
C ILE A 200 15.34 -7.73 -10.25
N PHE A 201 14.01 -7.76 -10.22
CA PHE A 201 13.26 -8.10 -9.01
C PHE A 201 13.62 -9.50 -8.50
N LEU A 202 13.70 -10.51 -9.39
CA LEU A 202 14.09 -11.87 -9.00
C LEU A 202 15.52 -11.90 -8.46
N ILE A 203 16.44 -11.14 -9.06
CA ILE A 203 17.82 -11.02 -8.55
C ILE A 203 17.82 -10.41 -7.14
N ILE A 204 17.11 -9.29 -6.93
CA ILE A 204 16.98 -8.65 -5.61
C ILE A 204 16.37 -9.61 -4.60
N PHE A 205 15.32 -10.33 -5.00
CA PHE A 205 14.54 -11.19 -4.10
C PHE A 205 15.34 -12.41 -3.64
N PHE A 206 16.04 -13.10 -4.56
CA PHE A 206 16.78 -14.32 -4.24
C PHE A 206 18.20 -14.08 -3.71
N PHE A 207 18.88 -13.02 -4.16
CA PHE A 207 20.29 -12.78 -3.82
C PHE A 207 20.50 -11.57 -2.91
N GLY A 208 19.47 -10.76 -2.66
CA GLY A 208 19.58 -9.50 -1.91
C GLY A 208 19.20 -9.57 -0.43
N LEU A 209 18.93 -10.74 0.17
CA LEU A 209 18.51 -10.84 1.58
C LEU A 209 19.51 -10.19 2.55
N GLY A 210 20.80 -10.30 2.24
CA GLY A 210 21.89 -9.84 3.07
C GLY A 210 22.35 -10.87 4.11
N ASN A 211 23.39 -10.56 4.89
CA ASN A 211 23.85 -11.37 6.02
C ASN A 211 24.34 -10.49 7.19
N SER A 212 24.72 -11.13 8.31
CA SER A 212 25.21 -10.45 9.51
C SER A 212 26.46 -9.60 9.29
N ASP A 213 27.38 -10.06 8.45
CA ASP A 213 28.64 -9.35 8.18
C ASP A 213 28.37 -8.07 7.40
N GLN A 214 27.45 -8.14 6.43
CA GLN A 214 26.99 -6.96 5.69
C GLN A 214 26.27 -5.98 6.61
N GLN A 215 25.43 -6.46 7.53
CA GLN A 215 24.78 -5.61 8.52
C GLN A 215 25.81 -4.88 9.40
N ILE A 216 26.85 -5.58 9.88
CA ILE A 216 27.92 -4.98 10.68
C ILE A 216 28.67 -3.92 9.88
N ALA A 217 29.02 -4.20 8.62
CA ALA A 217 29.69 -3.26 7.73
C ALA A 217 28.84 -2.00 7.47
N ILE A 218 27.54 -2.16 7.23
CA ILE A 218 26.59 -1.04 7.08
C ILE A 218 26.58 -0.19 8.36
N LEU A 219 26.42 -0.80 9.53
CA LEU A 219 26.42 -0.07 10.81
C LEU A 219 27.75 0.67 11.07
N ALA A 220 28.88 0.04 10.73
CA ALA A 220 30.19 0.68 10.85
C ALA A 220 30.31 1.91 9.93
N SER A 221 29.78 1.84 8.70
CA SER A 221 29.81 2.98 7.76
C SER A 221 29.05 4.19 8.30
N TRP A 222 27.88 3.98 8.92
CA TRP A 222 27.10 5.07 9.52
C TRP A 222 27.77 5.66 10.76
N LYS A 223 28.42 4.81 11.56
CA LYS A 223 29.19 5.26 12.73
C LYS A 223 30.34 6.20 12.33
N GLN A 224 30.99 5.96 11.20
CA GLN A 224 32.08 6.83 10.70
C GLN A 224 31.62 8.26 10.42
N ILE A 225 30.34 8.47 10.10
CA ILE A 225 29.76 9.79 9.84
C ILE A 225 28.84 10.28 10.98
N GLY A 226 29.00 9.70 12.18
CA GLY A 226 28.36 10.19 13.41
C GLY A 226 26.90 9.79 13.60
N VAL A 227 26.40 8.78 12.90
CA VAL A 227 25.07 8.20 13.16
C VAL A 227 25.23 6.94 13.99
N GLU A 228 24.75 6.98 15.23
CA GLU A 228 24.85 5.88 16.19
C GLU A 228 23.46 5.30 16.52
N ASN A 229 23.44 4.11 17.14
CA ASN A 229 22.23 3.45 17.66
C ASN A 229 21.15 3.12 16.62
N ILE A 230 21.55 2.79 15.38
CA ILE A 230 20.63 2.27 14.36
C ILE A 230 20.20 0.85 14.77
N LEU A 231 18.91 0.65 14.98
CA LEU A 231 18.31 -0.66 15.26
C LEU A 231 17.48 -1.10 14.06
N PHE A 232 17.99 -2.09 13.32
CA PHE A 232 17.23 -2.73 12.24
C PHE A 232 16.18 -3.68 12.79
N ASN A 233 15.05 -3.79 12.10
CA ASN A 233 14.02 -4.76 12.43
C ASN A 233 14.52 -6.19 12.18
N SER A 234 14.09 -7.14 13.01
CA SER A 234 14.32 -8.56 12.75
C SER A 234 13.67 -9.00 11.44
N GLY A 235 14.32 -9.91 10.71
CA GLY A 235 13.88 -10.39 9.40
C GLY A 235 14.40 -9.61 8.20
N ILE A 236 15.19 -8.55 8.41
CA ILE A 236 15.77 -7.78 7.30
C ILE A 236 16.95 -8.54 6.67
N PHE A 237 17.90 -9.01 7.49
CA PHE A 237 19.18 -9.60 7.08
C PHE A 237 19.35 -11.10 7.42
N ASP A 238 18.43 -11.69 8.19
CA ASP A 238 18.58 -13.01 8.79
C ASP A 238 17.59 -14.04 8.21
N ARG A 239 16.31 -13.99 8.60
CA ARG A 239 15.30 -14.96 8.19
C ARG A 239 13.91 -14.33 8.11
N SER A 240 13.11 -14.81 7.16
CA SER A 240 11.70 -14.40 7.10
C SER A 240 10.96 -14.80 8.36
N LEU A 241 10.10 -13.92 8.88
CA LEU A 241 9.26 -14.19 10.05
C LEU A 241 7.90 -14.72 9.59
N TYR A 242 7.73 -16.03 9.64
CA TYR A 242 6.50 -16.67 9.20
C TYR A 242 5.36 -16.49 10.20
N ILE A 243 4.14 -16.42 9.69
CA ILE A 243 2.96 -16.15 10.54
C ILE A 243 2.74 -17.24 11.59
N TRP A 244 3.07 -18.50 11.29
CA TRP A 244 2.94 -19.62 12.25
C TRP A 244 3.94 -19.55 13.41
N GLU A 245 5.07 -18.85 13.23
CA GLU A 245 6.08 -18.65 14.28
C GLU A 245 5.65 -17.59 15.30
N LEU A 246 4.58 -16.84 15.03
CA LEU A 246 4.08 -15.79 15.91
C LEU A 246 3.28 -16.35 17.11
N GLY A 247 3.08 -17.67 17.17
CA GLY A 247 2.44 -18.34 18.31
C GLY A 247 0.94 -18.03 18.47
N PHE A 248 0.24 -17.74 17.37
CA PHE A 248 -1.17 -17.39 17.43
C PHE A 248 -2.08 -18.58 17.75
N THR A 249 -3.17 -18.27 18.45
CA THR A 249 -4.30 -19.17 18.68
C THR A 249 -5.14 -19.37 17.41
N GLN A 250 -5.92 -20.45 17.36
CA GLN A 250 -6.83 -20.70 16.23
C GLN A 250 -7.83 -19.55 15.99
N ASN A 251 -8.42 -19.00 17.05
CA ASN A 251 -9.39 -17.90 16.96
C ASN A 251 -8.79 -16.63 16.36
N GLN A 252 -7.50 -16.41 16.63
CA GLN A 252 -6.74 -15.31 16.11
C GLN A 252 -6.55 -15.39 14.59
N TYR A 253 -6.16 -16.56 14.06
CA TYR A 253 -6.09 -16.78 12.61
C TYR A 253 -7.44 -16.61 11.92
N ILE A 254 -8.51 -17.13 12.53
CA ILE A 254 -9.88 -16.97 12.00
C ILE A 254 -10.26 -15.49 11.96
N SER A 255 -10.03 -14.74 13.04
CA SER A 255 -10.34 -13.31 13.12
C SER A 255 -9.60 -12.50 12.06
N PHE A 256 -8.34 -12.86 11.79
CA PHE A 256 -7.52 -12.25 10.75
C PHE A 256 -8.08 -12.49 9.35
N LEU A 257 -8.41 -13.75 9.01
CA LEU A 257 -9.00 -14.09 7.72
C LEU A 257 -10.36 -13.43 7.50
N ILE A 258 -11.21 -13.39 8.55
CA ILE A 258 -12.49 -12.68 8.52
C ILE A 258 -12.27 -11.21 8.21
N ALA A 259 -11.30 -10.56 8.84
CA ALA A 259 -11.08 -9.14 8.63
C ALA A 259 -10.56 -8.82 7.21
N ILE A 260 -9.63 -9.63 6.67
CA ILE A 260 -9.25 -9.53 5.25
C ILE A 260 -10.47 -9.69 4.34
N MET A 261 -11.32 -10.69 4.62
CA MET A 261 -12.54 -10.92 3.85
C MET A 261 -13.50 -9.71 3.94
N LEU A 262 -13.64 -9.07 5.09
CA LEU A 262 -14.49 -7.89 5.26
C LEU A 262 -13.97 -6.69 4.46
N HIS A 263 -12.65 -6.46 4.41
CA HIS A 263 -12.05 -5.45 3.53
C HIS A 263 -12.27 -5.77 2.05
N PHE A 264 -12.09 -7.03 1.65
CA PHE A 264 -12.35 -7.50 0.29
C PHE A 264 -13.80 -7.24 -0.13
N VAL A 265 -14.77 -7.71 0.67
CA VAL A 265 -16.20 -7.57 0.42
C VAL A 265 -16.60 -6.09 0.38
N PHE A 266 -16.10 -5.27 1.32
CA PHE A 266 -16.35 -3.83 1.32
C PHE A 266 -15.92 -3.17 0.01
N MET A 267 -14.69 -3.45 -0.45
CA MET A 267 -14.15 -2.89 -1.69
C MET A 267 -14.95 -3.36 -2.91
N ILE A 268 -15.26 -4.66 -2.98
CA ILE A 268 -16.04 -5.24 -4.08
C ILE A 268 -17.41 -4.57 -4.20
N ILE A 269 -18.15 -4.44 -3.10
CA ILE A 269 -19.51 -3.88 -3.13
C ILE A 269 -19.45 -2.38 -3.47
N MET A 270 -18.60 -1.60 -2.80
CA MET A 270 -18.57 -0.15 -2.98
C MET A 270 -18.14 0.26 -4.38
N ILE A 271 -17.06 -0.33 -4.89
CA ILE A 271 -16.53 0.04 -6.20
C ILE A 271 -17.38 -0.53 -7.32
N SER A 272 -17.87 -1.77 -7.21
CA SER A 272 -18.76 -2.31 -8.22
C SER A 272 -20.05 -1.50 -8.39
N ASN A 273 -20.59 -0.96 -7.29
CA ASN A 273 -21.77 -0.09 -7.34
C ASN A 273 -21.49 1.26 -8.05
N ASP A 274 -20.27 1.78 -7.97
CA ASP A 274 -19.87 3.01 -8.64
C ASP A 274 -19.51 2.80 -10.14
N LEU A 275 -19.00 1.62 -10.49
CA LEU A 275 -18.70 1.27 -11.87
C LEU A 275 -20.01 0.99 -12.64
N LYS A 276 -20.20 1.62 -13.80
CA LYS A 276 -21.35 1.33 -14.69
C LYS A 276 -21.01 0.26 -15.74
N ASN A 277 -19.80 0.32 -16.29
CA ASN A 277 -19.38 -0.53 -17.40
C ASN A 277 -19.05 -1.97 -16.94
N ARG A 278 -19.71 -2.98 -17.53
CA ARG A 278 -19.52 -4.40 -17.21
C ARG A 278 -18.09 -4.89 -17.37
N LYS A 279 -17.41 -4.50 -18.45
CA LYS A 279 -16.03 -4.92 -18.71
C LYS A 279 -15.05 -4.33 -17.70
N LEU A 280 -15.27 -3.08 -17.30
CA LEU A 280 -14.48 -2.46 -16.23
C LEU A 280 -14.70 -3.14 -14.88
N LYS A 281 -15.94 -3.57 -14.57
CA LYS A 281 -16.22 -4.40 -13.38
C LYS A 281 -15.48 -5.72 -13.39
N ILE A 282 -15.47 -6.43 -14.52
CA ILE A 282 -14.74 -7.69 -14.66
C ILE A 282 -13.24 -7.46 -14.40
N ASN A 283 -12.64 -6.43 -15.03
CA ASN A 283 -11.24 -6.09 -14.76
C ASN A 283 -10.99 -5.76 -13.29
N PHE A 284 -11.90 -5.02 -12.64
CA PHE A 284 -11.83 -4.71 -11.21
C PHE A 284 -11.87 -5.98 -10.35
N TYR A 285 -12.80 -6.91 -10.61
CA TYR A 285 -12.89 -8.15 -9.85
C TYR A 285 -11.67 -9.05 -10.01
N ILE A 286 -11.16 -9.20 -11.23
CA ILE A 286 -9.93 -9.95 -11.50
C ILE A 286 -8.76 -9.31 -10.74
N LEU A 287 -8.63 -7.98 -10.81
CA LEU A 287 -7.54 -7.27 -10.14
C LEU A 287 -7.64 -7.39 -8.62
N MET A 288 -8.84 -7.26 -8.04
CA MET A 288 -9.08 -7.48 -6.62
C MET A 288 -8.74 -8.91 -6.18
N GLY A 289 -9.14 -9.92 -6.96
CA GLY A 289 -8.81 -11.31 -6.69
C GLY A 289 -7.29 -11.53 -6.63
N LEU A 290 -6.58 -11.08 -7.67
CA LEU A 290 -5.12 -11.18 -7.75
C LEU A 290 -4.42 -10.44 -6.60
N GLN A 291 -4.88 -9.24 -6.26
CA GLN A 291 -4.31 -8.43 -5.19
C GLN A 291 -4.51 -9.04 -3.80
N TYR A 292 -5.67 -9.63 -3.53
CA TYR A 292 -5.90 -10.31 -2.26
C TYR A 292 -5.20 -11.66 -2.19
N SER A 293 -4.99 -12.36 -3.32
CA SER A 293 -4.08 -13.50 -3.37
C SER A 293 -2.64 -13.11 -2.99
N VAL A 294 -2.14 -11.99 -3.54
CA VAL A 294 -0.83 -11.43 -3.17
C VAL A 294 -0.77 -11.09 -1.68
N LEU A 295 -1.80 -10.42 -1.16
CA LEU A 295 -1.89 -10.05 0.25
C LEU A 295 -1.85 -11.27 1.18
N LEU A 296 -2.59 -12.33 0.84
CA LEU A 296 -2.60 -13.58 1.61
C LEU A 296 -1.23 -14.26 1.58
N LEU A 297 -0.58 -14.32 0.41
CA LEU A 297 0.78 -14.89 0.28
C LEU A 297 1.81 -14.10 1.09
N LEU A 298 1.75 -12.76 1.04
CA LEU A 298 2.62 -11.91 1.86
C LEU A 298 2.39 -12.14 3.36
N SER A 299 1.13 -12.34 3.76
CA SER A 299 0.73 -12.60 5.15
C SER A 299 1.24 -13.92 5.69
N ILE A 300 1.70 -14.83 4.84
CA ILE A 300 2.38 -16.04 5.31
C ILE A 300 3.80 -15.73 5.79
N VAL A 301 4.48 -14.77 5.17
CA VAL A 301 5.94 -14.57 5.27
C VAL A 301 6.32 -13.32 6.08
N ALA A 302 5.36 -12.44 6.39
CA ALA A 302 5.59 -11.28 7.24
C ALA A 302 4.32 -10.79 7.96
N LYS A 303 4.53 -9.97 9.00
CA LYS A 303 3.51 -9.51 9.95
C LYS A 303 2.84 -8.16 9.63
N ASP A 304 3.19 -7.51 8.52
CA ASP A 304 2.77 -6.15 8.16
C ASP A 304 1.47 -6.09 7.33
N PHE A 305 0.53 -7.02 7.56
CA PHE A 305 -0.66 -7.22 6.73
C PHE A 305 -1.56 -5.99 6.59
N SER A 306 -1.70 -5.20 7.66
CA SER A 306 -2.59 -4.04 7.66
C SER A 306 -2.10 -2.96 6.67
N ARG A 307 -0.79 -2.74 6.55
CA ARG A 307 -0.19 -1.88 5.51
C ARG A 307 -0.47 -2.41 4.10
N TRP A 308 -0.44 -3.72 3.91
CA TRP A 308 -0.69 -4.32 2.60
C TRP A 308 -2.15 -4.24 2.17
N ILE A 309 -3.11 -4.27 3.10
CA ILE A 309 -4.53 -4.00 2.78
C ILE A 309 -4.64 -2.63 2.13
N PHE A 310 -4.05 -1.60 2.74
CA PHE A 310 -4.02 -0.24 2.19
C PHE A 310 -3.35 -0.22 0.80
N LEU A 311 -2.14 -0.76 0.68
CA LEU A 311 -1.38 -0.73 -0.58
C LEU A 311 -2.12 -1.46 -1.71
N CYS A 312 -2.61 -2.67 -1.47
CA CYS A 312 -3.31 -3.48 -2.47
C CYS A 312 -4.62 -2.81 -2.91
N ASN A 313 -5.40 -2.28 -1.97
CA ASN A 313 -6.65 -1.58 -2.30
C ASN A 313 -6.37 -0.28 -3.05
N PHE A 314 -5.41 0.53 -2.61
CA PHE A 314 -5.13 1.83 -3.22
C PHE A 314 -4.52 1.68 -4.62
N THR A 315 -3.57 0.76 -4.79
CA THR A 315 -2.99 0.42 -6.11
C THR A 315 -4.01 -0.25 -7.05
N THR A 316 -5.08 -0.83 -6.53
CA THR A 316 -6.23 -1.29 -7.35
C THR A 316 -7.14 -0.14 -7.77
N LEU A 317 -7.43 0.81 -6.88
CA LEU A 317 -8.34 1.92 -7.18
C LEU A 317 -7.81 2.81 -8.29
N ILE A 318 -6.54 3.21 -8.20
CA ILE A 318 -5.92 4.14 -9.16
C ILE A 318 -6.11 3.70 -10.64
N PRO A 319 -5.67 2.51 -11.08
CA PRO A 319 -5.83 2.09 -12.47
C PRO A 319 -7.30 1.95 -12.88
N ILE A 320 -8.18 1.49 -11.99
CA ILE A 320 -9.60 1.33 -12.30
C ILE A 320 -10.26 2.67 -12.58
N TYR A 321 -9.95 3.71 -11.80
CA TYR A 321 -10.51 5.05 -12.03
C TYR A 321 -9.84 5.79 -13.18
N ILE A 322 -8.56 5.51 -13.47
CA ILE A 322 -7.93 5.92 -14.72
C ILE A 322 -8.68 5.33 -15.92
N LEU A 323 -8.95 4.02 -15.91
CA LEU A 323 -9.67 3.32 -16.98
C LEU A 323 -11.13 3.78 -17.09
N LYS A 324 -11.80 4.08 -15.98
CA LYS A 324 -13.17 4.64 -15.96
C LYS A 324 -13.30 5.90 -16.83
N LYS A 325 -12.24 6.71 -16.93
CA LYS A 325 -12.21 7.91 -17.77
C LYS A 325 -11.87 7.67 -19.24
N LYS A 326 -11.40 6.49 -19.63
CA LYS A 326 -11.11 6.18 -21.03
C LYS A 326 -12.41 6.03 -21.81
N SER A 327 -12.48 6.61 -23.02
CA SER A 327 -13.69 6.65 -23.87
C SER A 327 -14.35 5.28 -24.07
N THR A 328 -13.54 4.23 -24.24
CA THR A 328 -13.98 2.83 -24.39
C THR A 328 -14.87 2.34 -23.23
N TYR A 329 -14.75 2.94 -22.04
CA TYR A 329 -15.51 2.55 -20.86
C TYR A 329 -16.66 3.52 -20.52
N GLN A 330 -16.81 4.63 -21.26
CA GLN A 330 -17.83 5.66 -20.99
C GLN A 330 -19.20 5.34 -21.64
N SER A 331 -19.24 4.53 -22.71
CA SER A 331 -20.39 4.45 -23.62
C SER A 331 -21.31 3.23 -23.46
N SER A 332 -21.22 2.45 -22.38
CA SER A 332 -22.14 1.31 -22.18
C SER A 332 -22.83 1.36 -20.83
N GLU A 333 -24.06 1.87 -20.79
CA GLU A 333 -25.01 1.47 -19.75
C GLU A 333 -25.51 0.07 -20.09
N SER A 334 -24.82 -0.95 -19.57
CA SER A 334 -25.38 -2.29 -19.56
C SER A 334 -26.17 -2.46 -18.27
N GLU A 335 -27.41 -2.95 -18.36
CA GLU A 335 -28.15 -3.39 -17.18
C GLU A 335 -27.29 -4.34 -16.33
N SER A 336 -27.21 -4.04 -15.04
CA SER A 336 -26.31 -4.70 -14.12
C SER A 336 -26.73 -6.15 -13.90
N SER A 337 -25.90 -7.10 -14.31
CA SER A 337 -26.12 -8.55 -14.15
C SER A 337 -26.16 -9.07 -12.70
N PHE A 338 -26.01 -8.20 -11.70
CA PHE A 338 -26.10 -8.55 -10.28
C PHE A 338 -27.09 -7.64 -9.56
N LEU A 339 -28.38 -7.97 -9.70
CA LEU A 339 -29.49 -7.36 -8.96
C LEU A 339 -29.35 -7.51 -7.43
N PHE A 340 -28.64 -8.56 -6.97
CA PHE A 340 -28.51 -8.89 -5.55
C PHE A 340 -27.85 -7.76 -4.73
N PHE A 341 -26.67 -7.28 -5.14
CA PHE A 341 -25.98 -6.20 -4.42
C PHE A 341 -26.63 -4.83 -4.59
N LYS A 342 -27.43 -4.65 -5.64
CA LYS A 342 -28.17 -3.42 -5.85
C LYS A 342 -29.16 -3.20 -4.70
N LYS A 343 -29.82 -4.24 -4.17
CA LYS A 343 -30.82 -4.09 -3.09
C LYS A 343 -30.23 -3.77 -1.70
N MET A 344 -28.91 -3.90 -1.52
CA MET A 344 -28.24 -3.85 -0.20
C MET A 344 -27.47 -2.54 0.02
N TYR A 345 -28.10 -1.39 -0.24
CA TYR A 345 -27.43 -0.08 -0.21
C TYR A 345 -26.87 0.34 1.17
N TRP A 346 -27.30 -0.29 2.27
CA TRP A 346 -26.88 0.03 3.64
C TRP A 346 -25.70 -0.83 4.13
N ILE A 347 -25.52 -2.04 3.58
CA ILE A 347 -24.45 -2.97 3.97
C ILE A 347 -23.06 -2.34 3.89
N PRO A 348 -22.70 -1.58 2.85
CA PRO A 348 -21.37 -1.00 2.78
C PRO A 348 -21.07 0.01 3.88
N TYR A 349 -22.10 0.65 4.44
CA TYR A 349 -21.92 1.57 5.56
C TYR A 349 -21.73 0.80 6.86
N ILE A 350 -22.45 -0.31 7.07
CA ILE A 350 -22.17 -1.20 8.21
C ILE A 350 -20.77 -1.80 8.10
N LEU A 351 -20.38 -2.26 6.91
CA LEU A 351 -19.02 -2.73 6.66
C LEU A 351 -17.98 -1.62 6.84
N PHE A 352 -18.30 -0.38 6.46
CA PHE A 352 -17.46 0.77 6.78
C PHE A 352 -17.27 0.86 8.28
N PHE A 353 -18.34 0.93 9.09
CA PHE A 353 -18.24 1.00 10.55
C PHE A 353 -17.44 -0.16 11.17
N ILE A 354 -17.73 -1.39 10.77
CA ILE A 354 -17.03 -2.60 11.24
C ILE A 354 -15.55 -2.51 10.90
N ASN A 355 -15.21 -2.21 9.64
CA ASN A 355 -13.82 -2.12 9.20
C ASN A 355 -13.10 -0.91 9.82
N THR A 356 -13.82 0.17 10.14
CA THR A 356 -13.23 1.42 10.63
C THR A 356 -12.88 1.42 12.11
N MET A 357 -13.38 0.47 12.91
CA MET A 357 -12.96 0.41 14.31
C MET A 357 -11.44 0.24 14.39
N PRO A 358 -10.78 0.91 15.36
CA PRO A 358 -9.34 1.06 15.37
C PRO A 358 -8.65 -0.28 15.61
N HIS A 359 -8.35 -0.97 14.52
CA HIS A 359 -7.45 -2.10 14.44
C HIS A 359 -5.97 -1.67 14.44
N SER A 360 -5.68 -0.45 14.89
CA SER A 360 -4.37 0.17 14.74
C SER A 360 -3.37 -0.60 15.60
N GLY A 361 -2.74 -1.59 14.98
CA GLY A 361 -1.79 -2.52 15.56
C GLY A 361 -0.67 -2.79 14.56
N TRP A 362 0.57 -2.52 14.95
CA TRP A 362 1.74 -3.07 14.23
C TRP A 362 2.05 -4.48 14.72
N SER A 363 1.62 -4.79 15.94
CA SER A 363 1.52 -6.14 16.42
C SER A 363 0.13 -6.68 16.08
N PHE A 364 0.08 -7.94 15.65
CA PHE A 364 -1.16 -8.67 15.52
C PHE A 364 -1.90 -8.77 16.86
N ASN A 365 -1.19 -8.70 17.99
CA ASN A 365 -1.80 -8.59 19.32
C ASN A 365 -2.69 -7.36 19.43
N ASP A 366 -2.23 -6.18 19.03
CA ASP A 366 -3.08 -4.98 18.99
C ASP A 366 -4.24 -5.18 18.00
N TYR A 367 -3.98 -5.74 16.83
CA TYR A 367 -5.01 -5.97 15.80
C TYR A 367 -6.15 -6.87 16.30
N VAL A 368 -5.80 -7.91 17.06
CA VAL A 368 -6.73 -8.89 17.66
C VAL A 368 -7.41 -8.32 18.89
N VAL A 369 -6.64 -7.71 19.81
CA VAL A 369 -7.16 -7.12 21.05
C VAL A 369 -8.20 -6.06 20.72
N TYR A 370 -7.97 -5.24 19.69
CA TYR A 370 -8.85 -4.16 19.27
C TYR A 370 -9.76 -4.52 18.08
N ASN A 371 -9.82 -5.80 17.67
CA ASN A 371 -10.73 -6.22 16.60
C ASN A 371 -12.20 -6.06 17.05
N PRO A 372 -13.11 -5.43 16.27
CA PRO A 372 -14.54 -5.37 16.57
C PRO A 372 -15.14 -6.72 16.92
N VAL A 373 -14.76 -7.78 16.18
CA VAL A 373 -15.28 -9.13 16.40
C VAL A 373 -14.84 -9.64 17.77
N ASN A 374 -13.58 -9.40 18.16
CA ASN A 374 -13.08 -9.78 19.48
C ASN A 374 -13.67 -8.89 20.59
N LEU A 375 -13.86 -7.60 20.33
CA LEU A 375 -14.47 -6.65 21.26
C LEU A 375 -15.94 -7.01 21.51
N VAL A 376 -16.70 -7.31 20.45
CA VAL A 376 -18.08 -7.81 20.52
C VAL A 376 -18.11 -9.16 21.21
N TYR A 377 -17.20 -10.08 20.89
CA TYR A 377 -17.09 -11.36 21.60
C TYR A 377 -16.83 -11.16 23.10
N LYS A 378 -15.91 -10.27 23.48
CA LYS A 378 -15.62 -9.94 24.88
C LYS A 378 -16.84 -9.33 25.58
N ILE A 379 -17.55 -8.41 24.92
CA ILE A 379 -18.79 -7.81 25.44
C ILE A 379 -19.87 -8.88 25.65
N ILE A 380 -20.08 -9.76 24.68
CA ILE A 380 -21.07 -10.84 24.75
C ILE A 380 -20.70 -11.88 25.82
N THR A 381 -19.41 -12.12 26.03
CA THR A 381 -18.91 -13.12 26.99
C THR A 381 -18.52 -12.54 28.35
N GLU A 382 -18.86 -11.27 28.60
CA GLU A 382 -18.53 -10.53 29.83
C GLU A 382 -17.04 -10.59 30.21
N LYS A 383 -16.16 -10.75 29.22
CA LYS A 383 -14.71 -10.76 29.42
C LYS A 383 -14.17 -9.33 29.49
N PRO A 384 -13.13 -9.08 30.29
CA PRO A 384 -12.52 -7.76 30.39
C PRO A 384 -12.01 -7.27 29.03
N ILE A 385 -12.39 -6.02 28.71
CA ILE A 385 -12.05 -5.35 27.45
C ILE A 385 -10.54 -5.01 27.43
N PHE A 386 -9.96 -4.74 28.61
CA PHE A 386 -8.55 -4.37 28.83
C PHE A 386 -7.80 -5.42 29.65
#